data_AF-A0A9E2QNA5-F1
#
_entry.id   AF-A0A9E2QNA5-F1
#
_cell.length_a   1.000
_cell.length_b   1.000
_cell.length_c   1.000
_cell.angle_alpha   90.00
_cell.angle_beta   90.00
_cell.angle_gamma   90.00
#
_symmetry.space_group_name_H-M   'P 1'
#
loop_
_entity.id
_entity.type
_entity.pdbx_description
1 polymer ?
#
loop_
_entity_poly.entity_id
_entity_poly.type
_entity_poly.pdbx_seq_one_letter_code
_entity_poly.pdbx_strand_id
1 'polypeptide(L)' 'METSKKSTGKYALLFFISLAACIAFLVFMPEWFWVTLPFVFTYLTQAFDAL' A
#
# COMPACT_ATOMS: atom_id res chain seq x y z
N MET A 1 -9.20 -12.80 -27.47
CA MET A 1 -8.24 -12.50 -26.38
C MET A 1 -8.49 -11.05 -25.99
N GLU A 2 -9.29 -10.83 -24.95
CA GLU A 2 -9.61 -9.47 -24.52
C GLU A 2 -8.37 -8.85 -23.87
N THR A 3 -8.00 -7.67 -24.35
CA THR A 3 -6.86 -6.87 -23.89
C THR A 3 -6.97 -6.60 -22.39
N SER A 4 -6.39 -7.48 -21.57
CA SER A 4 -6.16 -7.25 -20.14
C SER A 4 -5.12 -6.14 -20.01
N LYS A 5 -5.61 -4.90 -19.97
CA LYS A 5 -4.85 -3.72 -19.56
C LYS A 5 -4.34 -3.99 -18.14
N LYS A 6 -3.12 -4.53 -18.02
CA LYS A 6 -2.41 -4.80 -16.76
C LYS A 6 -2.60 -3.58 -15.87
N SER A 7 -3.43 -3.71 -14.84
CA SER A 7 -4.02 -2.58 -14.13
C SER A 7 -3.04 -2.03 -13.09
N THR A 8 -1.89 -1.54 -13.55
CA THR A 8 -0.85 -0.91 -12.71
C THR A 8 -1.44 0.17 -11.81
N GLY A 9 -2.46 0.90 -12.28
CA GLY A 9 -3.15 1.93 -11.49
C GLY A 9 -3.91 1.43 -10.25
N LYS A 10 -4.41 0.18 -10.24
CA LYS A 10 -5.10 -0.38 -9.06
C LYS A 10 -4.11 -0.69 -7.94
N TYR A 11 -2.92 -1.18 -8.27
CA TYR A 11 -1.88 -1.50 -7.30
C TYR A 11 -1.25 -0.22 -6.72
N ALA A 12 -1.04 0.81 -7.54
CA ALA A 12 -0.62 2.13 -7.07
C ALA A 12 -1.64 2.76 -6.10
N LEU A 13 -2.95 2.62 -6.35
CA LEU A 13 -3.97 3.14 -5.43
C LEU A 13 -3.97 2.42 -4.08
N LEU A 14 -3.82 1.09 -4.07
CA LEU A 14 -3.71 0.30 -2.84
C LEU A 14 -2.45 0.67 -2.03
N PHE A 15 -1.35 1.00 -2.71
CA PHE A 15 -0.14 1.52 -2.07
C PHE A 15 -0.38 2.85 -1.34
N PHE A 16 -0.98 3.83 -2.01
CA PHE A 16 -1.27 5.13 -1.39
C PHE A 16 -2.24 5.02 -0.21
N ILE A 17 -3.23 4.12 -0.29
CA ILE A 17 -4.14 3.84 0.83
C ILE A 17 -3.39 3.24 2.02
N SER A 18 -2.51 2.27 1.78
CA SER A 18 -1.70 1.66 2.84
C SER A 18 -0.70 2.65 3.47
N LEU A 19 -0.09 3.51 2.65
CA LEU A 19 0.76 4.62 3.11
C LEU A 19 -0.03 5.60 4.00
N ALA A 20 -1.22 6.01 3.55
CA ALA A 20 -2.06 6.93 4.31
C ALA A 20 -2.51 6.32 5.65
N ALA A 21 -2.84 5.03 5.67
CA ALA A 21 -3.14 4.29 6.89
C ALA A 21 -1.94 4.24 7.85
N CYS A 22 -0.71 4.06 7.32
CA CYS A 22 0.51 4.11 8.13
C CYS A 22 0.74 5.48 8.78
N ILE A 23 0.57 6.55 8.00
CA ILE A 23 0.74 7.93 8.48
C ILE A 23 -0.34 8.24 9.53
N ALA A 24 -1.59 7.83 9.29
CA ALA A 24 -2.67 8.00 10.27
C ALA A 24 -2.34 7.28 11.59
N PHE A 25 -1.86 6.03 11.53
CA PHE A 25 -1.43 5.31 12.73
C PHE A 25 -0.24 5.98 13.43
N LEU A 26 0.71 6.53 12.69
CA LEU A 26 1.85 7.26 13.24
C LEU A 26 1.42 8.52 14.02
N VAL A 27 0.37 9.21 13.56
CA VAL A 27 -0.12 10.45 14.20
C VAL A 27 -1.05 10.16 15.38
N PHE A 28 -1.94 9.17 15.26
CA PHE A 28 -2.94 8.89 16.30
C PHE A 28 -2.45 7.93 17.40
N MET A 29 -1.71 6.87 17.04
CA MET A 29 -1.21 5.85 17.97
C MET A 29 0.17 5.38 17.54
N PRO A 30 1.22 6.20 17.78
CA PRO A 30 2.58 5.88 17.36
C PRO A 30 3.09 4.58 17.97
N GLU A 31 2.59 4.15 19.13
CA GLU A 31 2.95 2.88 19.75
C GLU A 31 2.41 1.65 19.01
N TRP A 32 1.44 1.79 18.09
CA TRP A 32 0.86 0.71 17.28
C TRP A 32 1.37 0.71 15.82
N PHE A 33 2.28 1.62 15.45
CA PHE A 33 2.82 1.75 14.08
C PHE A 33 3.45 0.44 13.56
N TRP A 34 4.03 -0.34 14.46
CA TRP A 34 4.68 -1.61 14.15
C TRP A 34 3.71 -2.70 13.70
N VAL A 35 2.43 -2.59 14.06
CA VAL A 35 1.38 -3.50 13.57
C VAL A 35 1.02 -3.22 12.11
N THR A 36 1.14 -1.96 11.67
CA THR A 36 0.83 -1.56 10.29
C THR A 36 2.02 -1.67 9.34
N LEU A 37 3.26 -1.66 9.85
CA LEU A 37 4.50 -1.88 9.08
C LEU A 37 4.45 -3.08 8.10
N PRO A 38 4.09 -4.32 8.50
CA PRO A 38 4.08 -5.45 7.57
C PRO A 38 3.08 -5.27 6.42
N PHE A 39 1.95 -4.61 6.68
CA PHE A 39 0.97 -4.29 5.63
C PHE A 39 1.53 -3.26 4.66
N VAL A 40 2.16 -2.20 5.17
CA VAL A 40 2.80 -1.16 4.37
C VAL A 40 3.87 -1.77 3.47
N PHE A 41 4.74 -2.63 4.00
CA PHE A 41 5.75 -3.30 3.19
C PHE A 41 5.15 -4.25 2.15
N THR A 42 4.08 -4.98 2.49
CA THR A 42 3.39 -5.87 1.54
C THR A 42 2.82 -5.09 0.37
N TYR A 43 2.08 -4.02 0.65
CA TYR A 43 1.49 -3.18 -0.39
C TYR A 43 2.52 -2.32 -1.13
N LEU A 44 3.61 -1.90 -0.47
CA LEU A 44 4.78 -1.26 -1.10
C LEU A 44 5.42 -2.20 -2.13
N THR A 45 5.65 -3.46 -1.75
CA THR A 45 6.28 -4.44 -2.65
C THR A 45 5.35 -4.76 -3.83
N GLN A 46 4.04 -4.90 -3.59
CA GLN A 46 3.06 -5.03 -4.67
C GLN A 46 2.99 -3.80 -5.59
N ALA A 47 3.19 -2.60 -5.05
CA ALA A 47 3.24 -1.38 -5.85
C ALA A 47 4.48 -1.35 -6.74
N PHE A 48 5.62 -1.72 -6.18
CA PHE A 48 6.91 -1.78 -6.88
C PHE A 48 6.94 -2.89 -7.94
N ASP A 49 6.32 -4.04 -7.69
CA ASP A 49 6.17 -5.11 -8.69
C ASP A 49 5.22 -4.72 -9.84
N ALA A 50 4.26 -3.84 -9.55
CA ALA A 50 3.31 -3.34 -10.55
C ALA A 50 3.85 -2.19 -11.42
N LEU A 51 4.94 -1.53 -11.01
CA LEU A 51 5.58 -0.36 -11.64
C LEU A 51 6.59 -0.80 -12.71
#